data_AF-A0A812KUM7-F1
#
_entry.id   AF-A0A812KUM7-F1
#
_cell.length_a   1.000
_cell.length_b   1.000
_cell.length_c   1.000
_cell.angle_alpha   90.00
_cell.angle_beta   90.00
_cell.angle_gamma   90.00
#
_symmetry.space_group_name_H-M   'P 1'
#
loop_
_entity.id
_entity.type
_entity.pdbx_description
1 polymer ?
#
loop_
_entity_poly.entity_id
_entity_poly.type
_entity_poly.pdbx_seq_one_letter_code
_entity_poly.pdbx_strand_id
1 'polypeptide(L)'
;MESTMTKISCTSGLETQIKDMETQYDKCCDEKAKADSQGMSEEIYKSMEARIKEVLPSISDRDEDQEQHAAAAPNFLTAKKFYGKNEVLPQADSFVDSATTLARKPDVRTNIKSIGIPMSKSKNLLSHLEMSPALCRMYNECNEMGFIIFNVPSRNALAGRVVQHAVKEIDIILAVQKPLIFKVGFTHNPVWRWSNRLYGYSKAKEKWSHMMILYISEEHFGPAMLEAALIEKYSSYLVCKTRSFYR
;
A
#
# COMPACT_ATOMS: atom_id res chain seq x y z
N MET A 1 -25.27 24.80 -46.12
CA MET A 1 -24.17 24.32 -45.27
C MET A 1 -23.85 25.45 -44.31
N GLU A 2 -24.22 25.32 -43.04
CA GLU A 2 -23.69 26.07 -41.88
C GLU A 2 -24.60 25.76 -40.69
N SER A 3 -24.16 24.82 -39.85
CA SER A 3 -24.81 24.50 -38.58
C SER A 3 -23.89 25.00 -37.47
N THR A 4 -24.39 25.99 -36.75
CA THR A 4 -23.70 26.79 -35.74
C THR A 4 -23.39 25.98 -34.48
N MET A 5 -22.10 25.86 -34.15
CA MET A 5 -21.62 25.40 -32.84
C MET A 5 -21.87 26.49 -31.79
N THR A 6 -22.87 26.29 -30.94
CA THR A 6 -23.08 27.09 -29.73
C THR A 6 -22.07 26.64 -28.67
N LYS A 7 -21.00 27.42 -28.48
CA LYS A 7 -20.01 27.24 -27.41
C LYS A 7 -20.68 27.51 -26.05
N ILE A 8 -20.64 26.51 -25.18
CA ILE A 8 -21.01 26.61 -23.77
C ILE A 8 -19.94 27.46 -23.07
N SER A 9 -20.31 28.68 -22.69
CA SER A 9 -19.51 29.54 -21.80
C SER A 9 -20.18 29.59 -20.43
N CYS A 10 -19.64 28.86 -19.47
CA CYS A 10 -20.00 29.01 -18.05
C CYS A 10 -18.76 28.76 -17.20
N THR A 11 -17.73 29.59 -17.36
CA THR A 11 -16.52 29.59 -16.54
C THR A 11 -16.66 30.45 -15.29
N SER A 12 -17.64 31.36 -15.24
CA SER A 12 -17.86 32.29 -14.11
C SER A 12 -18.32 31.60 -12.82
N GLY A 13 -18.96 30.43 -12.91
CA GLY A 13 -19.39 29.68 -11.73
C GLY A 13 -18.22 29.07 -10.94
N LEU A 14 -17.21 28.55 -11.64
CA LEU A 14 -16.07 27.88 -11.01
C LEU A 14 -15.15 28.86 -10.28
N GLU A 15 -14.91 30.03 -10.86
CA GLU A 15 -14.09 31.06 -10.20
C GLU A 15 -14.73 31.57 -8.91
N THR A 16 -16.05 31.69 -8.90
CA THR A 16 -16.81 32.08 -7.70
C THR A 16 -16.73 30.99 -6.62
N GLN A 17 -16.84 29.72 -7.03
CA GLN A 17 -16.74 28.58 -6.11
C GLN A 17 -15.33 28.44 -5.52
N ILE A 18 -14.28 28.68 -6.31
CA ILE A 18 -12.89 28.66 -5.82
C ILE A 18 -12.67 29.76 -4.77
N LYS A 19 -13.11 30.99 -5.04
CA LYS A 19 -12.99 32.11 -4.09
C LYS A 19 -13.75 31.87 -2.80
N ASP A 20 -14.93 31.24 -2.87
CA ASP A 20 -15.69 30.90 -1.68
C ASP A 20 -14.95 29.84 -0.82
N MET A 21 -14.38 28.82 -1.46
CA MET A 21 -13.56 27.81 -0.76
C MET A 21 -12.30 28.41 -0.13
N GLU A 22 -11.59 29.30 -0.83
CA GLU A 22 -10.42 30.01 -0.29
C GLU A 22 -10.79 30.84 0.94
N THR A 23 -11.91 31.57 0.86
CA THR A 23 -12.41 32.39 1.99
C THR A 23 -12.82 31.52 3.19
N GLN A 24 -13.40 30.34 2.95
CA GLN A 24 -13.73 29.40 4.02
C GLN A 24 -12.48 28.79 4.67
N TYR A 25 -11.44 28.51 3.88
CA TYR A 25 -10.17 28.00 4.38
C TYR A 25 -9.46 29.00 5.30
N ASP A 26 -9.36 30.26 4.87
CA ASP A 26 -8.72 31.33 5.66
C ASP A 26 -9.42 31.53 7.01
N LYS A 27 -10.76 31.54 7.02
CA LYS A 27 -11.55 31.61 8.27
C LYS A 27 -11.24 30.45 9.22
N CYS A 28 -11.13 29.23 8.69
CA CYS A 28 -10.82 28.04 9.49
C CYS A 28 -9.40 28.12 10.08
N CYS A 29 -8.44 28.63 9.32
CA CYS A 29 -7.07 28.87 9.80
C CYS A 29 -7.03 29.90 10.93
N ASP A 30 -7.76 31.00 10.80
CA ASP A 30 -7.85 32.04 11.84
C ASP A 30 -8.53 31.53 13.12
N GLU A 31 -9.59 30.74 12.99
CA GLU A 31 -10.27 30.12 14.14
C GLU A 31 -9.37 29.12 14.86
N LYS A 32 -8.59 28.33 14.11
CA LYS A 32 -7.61 27.42 14.69
C LYS A 32 -6.50 28.16 15.43
N ALA A 33 -5.96 29.22 14.84
CA ALA A 33 -4.95 30.07 15.50
C ALA A 33 -5.49 30.72 16.79
N LYS A 34 -6.76 31.13 16.81
CA LYS A 34 -7.44 31.64 18.01
C LYS A 34 -7.62 30.55 19.08
N ALA A 35 -8.05 29.35 18.69
CA ALA A 35 -8.22 28.22 19.61
C ALA A 35 -6.89 27.82 20.27
N ASP A 36 -5.79 27.80 19.50
CA ASP A 36 -4.45 27.51 20.01
C ASP A 36 -3.96 28.59 21.00
N SER A 37 -4.34 29.85 20.78
CA SER A 37 -3.99 30.97 21.68
C SER A 37 -4.76 31.00 23.00
N GLN A 38 -5.95 30.39 23.06
CA GLN A 38 -6.83 30.42 24.24
C GLN A 38 -6.67 29.21 25.17
N GLY A 39 -5.76 28.26 24.88
CA GLY A 39 -5.57 27.08 25.73
C GLY A 39 -6.83 26.22 25.90
N MET A 40 -7.80 26.35 24.97
CA MET A 40 -9.09 25.67 24.99
C MET A 40 -9.02 24.40 24.12
N SER A 41 -8.18 23.44 24.49
CA SER A 41 -7.95 22.25 23.66
C SER A 41 -8.82 21.03 24.01
N GLU A 42 -9.66 21.07 25.04
CA GLU A 42 -10.50 19.90 25.41
C GLU A 42 -12.00 20.13 25.20
N GLU A 43 -12.51 21.30 25.56
CA GLU A 43 -13.95 21.59 25.45
C GLU A 43 -14.41 21.78 24.00
N ILE A 44 -13.55 22.35 23.14
CA ILE A 44 -13.83 22.52 21.72
C ILE A 44 -13.86 21.16 21.01
N TYR A 45 -12.94 20.24 21.34
CA TYR A 45 -12.94 18.89 20.77
C TYR A 45 -14.15 18.07 21.21
N LYS A 46 -14.55 18.14 22.49
CA LYS A 46 -15.79 17.52 22.98
C LYS A 46 -17.04 18.12 22.30
N SER A 47 -17.05 19.42 22.07
CA SER A 47 -18.14 20.11 21.36
C SER A 47 -18.22 19.70 19.88
N MET A 48 -17.08 19.61 19.19
CA MET A 48 -17.02 19.13 17.81
C MET A 48 -17.45 17.66 17.69
N GLU A 49 -17.02 16.79 18.60
CA GLU A 49 -17.40 15.38 18.60
C GLU A 49 -18.91 15.18 18.81
N ALA A 50 -19.52 16.00 19.67
CA ALA A 50 -20.98 16.01 19.86
C ALA A 50 -21.74 16.44 18.59
N ARG A 51 -21.26 17.49 17.90
CA ARG A 51 -21.89 17.95 16.64
C ARG A 51 -21.73 16.95 15.50
N ILE A 52 -20.60 16.23 15.43
CA ILE A 52 -20.39 15.17 14.43
C ILE A 52 -21.38 14.01 14.66
N LYS A 53 -21.63 13.63 15.92
CA LYS A 53 -22.65 12.62 16.27
C LYS A 53 -24.09 13.06 15.93
N GLU A 54 -24.36 14.35 15.95
CA GLU A 54 -25.68 14.89 15.64
C GLU A 54 -25.95 14.96 14.12
N VAL A 55 -24.92 15.30 13.33
CA VAL A 55 -25.01 15.40 11.86
C VAL A 55 -24.97 14.03 11.19
N LEU A 56 -24.34 13.03 11.81
CA LEU A 56 -24.30 11.65 11.35
C LEU A 56 -25.15 10.77 12.28
N PRO A 57 -26.47 10.64 12.05
CA PRO A 57 -27.24 9.62 12.74
C PRO A 57 -26.62 8.25 12.47
N SER A 58 -26.43 7.50 13.57
CA SER A 58 -25.78 6.21 13.68
C SER A 58 -26.00 5.28 12.48
N ILE A 59 -24.93 5.02 11.72
CA ILE A 59 -24.82 3.85 10.84
C ILE A 59 -24.49 2.58 11.68
N SER A 60 -24.49 2.67 13.02
CA SER A 60 -24.05 1.58 13.90
C SER A 60 -25.12 0.54 14.24
N ASP A 61 -26.38 0.74 13.88
CA ASP A 61 -27.47 -0.17 14.31
C ASP A 61 -28.12 -0.86 13.11
N ARG A 62 -27.30 -1.42 12.21
CA ARG A 62 -27.78 -2.47 11.29
C ARG A 62 -27.44 -3.82 11.89
N ASP A 63 -28.47 -4.43 12.47
CA ASP A 63 -28.49 -5.79 12.99
C ASP A 63 -27.86 -6.79 12.00
N GLU A 64 -26.86 -7.55 12.47
CA GLU A 64 -26.18 -8.62 11.71
C GLU A 64 -27.01 -9.91 11.58
N ASP A 65 -28.33 -9.86 11.85
CA ASP A 65 -29.19 -11.04 11.88
C ASP A 65 -30.16 -11.07 10.69
N GLN A 66 -29.65 -11.24 9.46
CA GLN A 66 -30.41 -11.84 8.34
C GLN A 66 -29.53 -12.13 7.11
N GLU A 67 -28.70 -13.18 7.20
CA GLU A 67 -28.10 -13.80 6.00
C GLU A 67 -28.41 -15.30 5.98
N GLN A 68 -29.69 -15.64 5.76
CA GLN A 68 -30.12 -16.96 5.27
C GLN A 68 -31.26 -16.77 4.24
N HIS A 69 -31.10 -17.45 3.10
CA HIS A 69 -32.01 -17.59 1.94
C HIS A 69 -32.04 -16.46 0.89
N ALA A 70 -31.31 -16.67 -0.22
CA ALA A 70 -31.93 -16.77 -1.56
C ALA A 70 -30.90 -17.18 -2.63
N ALA A 71 -31.06 -18.42 -3.12
CA ALA A 71 -30.51 -18.87 -4.38
C ALA A 71 -31.31 -18.28 -5.55
N ALA A 72 -30.65 -17.63 -6.50
CA ALA A 72 -31.00 -17.59 -7.93
C ALA A 72 -30.01 -16.68 -8.69
N ALA A 73 -29.07 -17.29 -9.41
CA ALA A 73 -28.22 -16.57 -10.35
C ALA A 73 -29.00 -16.26 -11.64
N PRO A 74 -28.97 -15.03 -12.18
CA PRO A 74 -29.44 -14.76 -13.52
C PRO A 74 -28.39 -15.14 -14.58
N ASN A 75 -28.89 -15.77 -15.64
CA ASN A 75 -28.20 -16.24 -16.84
C ASN A 75 -27.21 -15.21 -17.42
N PHE A 76 -25.92 -15.54 -17.40
CA PHE A 76 -24.92 -14.84 -18.21
C PHE A 76 -24.83 -15.49 -19.60
N LEU A 77 -25.14 -14.68 -20.61
CA LEU A 77 -25.16 -15.05 -22.02
C LEU A 77 -23.79 -15.48 -22.53
N THR A 78 -23.84 -16.59 -23.25
CA THR A 78 -22.85 -17.29 -24.05
C THR A 78 -21.94 -16.40 -24.91
N ALA A 79 -20.63 -16.49 -24.70
CA ALA A 79 -19.64 -16.17 -25.71
C ALA A 79 -18.91 -17.46 -26.13
N LYS A 80 -19.37 -18.05 -27.23
CA LYS A 80 -18.69 -19.12 -27.97
C LYS A 80 -17.43 -18.56 -28.64
N LYS A 81 -16.28 -19.21 -28.43
CA LYS A 81 -15.18 -19.40 -29.42
C LYS A 81 -14.22 -20.46 -28.85
N PHE A 82 -14.35 -21.71 -29.31
CA PHE A 82 -13.46 -22.32 -30.32
C PHE A 82 -11.98 -22.32 -29.92
N TYR A 83 -11.52 -23.39 -29.28
CA TYR A 83 -10.22 -24.02 -29.55
C TYR A 83 -10.36 -25.53 -29.37
N GLY A 84 -9.75 -26.26 -30.29
CA GLY A 84 -10.01 -27.68 -30.53
C GLY A 84 -9.28 -28.66 -29.61
N LYS A 85 -9.87 -29.85 -29.54
CA LYS A 85 -9.28 -31.21 -29.57
C LYS A 85 -7.77 -31.23 -29.80
N ASN A 86 -6.94 -32.06 -29.18
CA ASN A 86 -7.08 -33.22 -28.29
C ASN A 86 -5.66 -33.41 -27.72
N GLU A 87 -5.51 -33.82 -26.45
CA GLU A 87 -4.48 -34.80 -26.10
C GLU A 87 -4.82 -35.44 -24.75
N VAL A 88 -4.84 -36.77 -24.79
CA VAL A 88 -5.19 -37.70 -23.72
C VAL A 88 -3.92 -38.02 -22.96
N LEU A 89 -3.92 -37.86 -21.63
CA LEU A 89 -2.88 -38.40 -20.75
C LEU A 89 -3.55 -39.17 -19.61
N PRO A 90 -3.04 -40.37 -19.26
CA PRO A 90 -3.72 -41.30 -18.37
C PRO A 90 -3.51 -41.00 -16.89
N GLN A 91 -4.49 -41.48 -16.13
CA GLN A 91 -4.56 -41.51 -14.67
C GLN A 91 -3.40 -42.33 -14.06
N ALA A 92 -2.92 -41.87 -12.91
CA ALA A 92 -2.13 -42.65 -11.98
C ALA A 92 -2.63 -42.40 -10.56
N ASP A 93 -2.64 -43.48 -9.81
CA ASP A 93 -3.47 -43.76 -8.65
C ASP A 93 -3.06 -43.09 -7.34
N SER A 94 -4.06 -43.12 -6.46
CA SER A 94 -4.07 -42.78 -5.04
C SER A 94 -2.90 -43.31 -4.22
N PHE A 95 -2.32 -42.45 -3.38
CA PHE A 95 -1.57 -42.86 -2.19
C PHE A 95 -2.16 -42.21 -0.93
N VAL A 96 -2.30 -43.02 0.10
CA VAL A 96 -3.11 -42.82 1.31
C VAL A 96 -2.18 -42.56 2.51
N ASP A 97 -2.64 -41.70 3.42
CA ASP A 97 -2.33 -41.53 4.85
C ASP A 97 -0.87 -41.41 5.35
N SER A 98 -0.60 -40.31 6.09
CA SER A 98 -0.55 -40.39 7.56
C SER A 98 -0.31 -39.03 8.20
N ALA A 99 -1.26 -38.63 9.05
CA ALA A 99 -1.15 -37.50 9.96
C ALA A 99 -0.13 -37.80 11.07
N THR A 100 0.79 -36.87 11.31
CA THR A 100 1.51 -36.78 12.60
C THR A 100 1.53 -35.33 13.03
N THR A 101 0.59 -35.01 13.92
CA THR A 101 0.48 -33.74 14.62
C THR A 101 1.59 -33.65 15.68
N LEU A 102 2.68 -32.96 15.35
CA LEU A 102 3.66 -32.50 16.33
C LEU A 102 3.57 -30.97 16.41
N ALA A 103 3.02 -30.50 17.53
CA ALA A 103 2.97 -29.10 17.91
C ALA A 103 4.40 -28.54 18.08
N ARG A 104 5.01 -28.12 16.97
CA ARG A 104 6.19 -27.26 16.99
C ARG A 104 5.71 -25.82 17.18
N LYS A 105 6.05 -25.23 18.33
CA LYS A 105 6.06 -23.77 18.48
C LYS A 105 6.90 -23.19 17.33
N PRO A 106 6.40 -22.22 16.55
CA PRO A 106 7.20 -21.58 15.53
C PRO A 106 8.22 -20.68 16.22
N ASP A 107 9.40 -21.21 16.50
CA ASP A 107 10.58 -20.42 16.81
C ASP A 107 11.10 -19.82 15.49
N VAL A 108 10.32 -18.92 14.90
CA VAL A 108 10.62 -18.22 13.65
C VAL A 108 11.46 -17.00 13.98
N ARG A 109 12.64 -17.24 14.54
CA ARG A 109 13.80 -16.38 14.33
C ARG A 109 14.56 -16.97 13.15
N THR A 110 13.99 -16.84 11.95
CA THR A 110 14.72 -17.04 10.70
C THR A 110 15.94 -16.11 10.72
N ASN A 111 17.11 -16.72 10.85
CA ASN A 111 18.39 -16.05 10.88
C ASN A 111 18.62 -15.38 9.51
N ILE A 112 18.39 -14.06 9.44
CA ILE A 112 18.47 -13.22 8.23
C ILE A 112 19.79 -13.42 7.47
N LYS A 113 20.85 -13.89 8.15
CA LYS A 113 22.15 -14.20 7.53
C LYS A 113 22.13 -15.34 6.51
N SER A 114 21.12 -16.22 6.50
CA SER A 114 21.08 -17.37 5.59
C SER A 114 20.48 -17.06 4.22
N ILE A 115 19.73 -15.96 4.09
CA ILE A 115 19.32 -15.47 2.77
C ILE A 115 20.53 -14.67 2.28
N GLY A 116 21.38 -15.29 1.47
CA GLY A 116 22.61 -14.70 0.93
C GLY A 116 22.39 -13.50 0.01
N ILE A 117 21.39 -12.66 0.27
CA ILE A 117 21.29 -11.32 -0.27
C ILE A 117 22.55 -10.60 0.20
N PRO A 118 23.43 -10.15 -0.71
CA PRO A 118 24.44 -9.18 -0.35
C PRO A 118 23.70 -7.86 -0.07
N MET A 119 23.07 -7.79 1.10
CA MET A 119 22.60 -6.55 1.68
C MET A 119 23.84 -5.67 1.72
N SER A 120 23.87 -4.64 0.87
CA SER A 120 24.90 -3.63 0.98
C SER A 120 24.85 -3.19 2.44
N LYS A 121 25.96 -3.38 3.16
CA LYS A 121 26.03 -3.03 4.58
C LYS A 121 25.88 -1.52 4.61
N SER A 122 24.65 -1.03 4.72
CA SER A 122 24.33 0.39 4.82
C SER A 122 24.75 0.84 6.21
N LYS A 123 26.07 0.92 6.39
CA LYS A 123 26.73 1.05 7.69
C LYS A 123 26.59 2.43 8.30
N ASN A 124 25.83 3.33 7.69
CA ASN A 124 25.68 4.71 8.13
C ASN A 124 24.34 5.33 7.67
N LEU A 125 23.25 4.54 7.66
CA LEU A 125 21.92 5.10 7.39
C LEU A 125 21.55 6.17 8.44
N LEU A 126 21.90 5.90 9.70
CA LEU A 126 21.63 6.76 10.86
C LEU A 126 22.47 8.03 10.91
N SER A 127 23.69 8.04 10.34
CA SER A 127 24.55 9.23 10.38
C SER A 127 24.25 10.23 9.26
N HIS A 128 23.58 9.80 8.19
CA HIS A 128 23.25 10.65 7.04
C HIS A 128 21.83 11.23 7.08
N LEU A 129 20.93 10.59 7.82
CA LEU A 129 19.59 11.09 8.04
C LEU A 129 19.62 11.87 9.35
N GLU A 130 19.55 13.20 9.30
CA GLU A 130 19.04 13.97 10.44
C GLU A 130 17.55 13.60 10.57
N MET A 131 17.29 12.45 11.19
CA MET A 131 15.96 11.90 11.29
C MET A 131 15.18 12.76 12.28
N SER A 132 13.97 13.14 11.90
CA SER A 132 13.03 13.66 12.87
C SER A 132 12.89 12.64 14.02
N PRO A 133 12.66 13.08 15.26
CA PRO A 133 12.46 12.15 16.38
C PRO A 133 11.36 11.11 16.10
N ALA A 134 10.33 11.47 15.34
CA ALA A 134 9.28 10.56 14.90
C ALA A 134 9.82 9.46 13.98
N LEU A 135 10.65 9.81 13.00
CA LEU A 135 11.22 8.84 12.06
C LEU A 135 12.21 7.90 12.75
N CYS A 136 12.98 8.40 13.73
CA CYS A 136 13.88 7.58 14.54
C CYS A 136 13.12 6.52 15.35
N ARG A 137 12.01 6.90 16.00
CA ARG A 137 11.14 5.94 16.70
C ARG A 137 10.60 4.86 15.75
N MET A 138 10.05 5.28 14.61
CA MET A 138 9.54 4.35 13.60
C MET A 138 10.63 3.39 13.09
N TYR A 139 11.85 3.88 12.86
CA TYR A 139 12.98 3.04 12.46
C TYR A 139 13.33 2.00 13.51
N ASN A 140 13.38 2.39 14.78
CA ASN A 140 13.68 1.47 15.87
C ASN A 140 12.61 0.37 15.99
N GLU A 141 11.32 0.73 15.94
CA GLU A 141 10.22 -0.24 15.93
C GLU A 141 10.31 -1.22 14.75
N CYS A 142 10.65 -0.72 13.57
CA CYS A 142 10.86 -1.55 12.38
C CYS A 142 12.04 -2.51 12.55
N ASN A 143 13.14 -2.03 13.13
CA ASN A 143 14.35 -2.80 13.37
C ASN A 143 14.14 -3.90 14.43
N GLU A 144 13.35 -3.61 15.47
CA GLU A 144 12.96 -4.58 16.50
C GLU A 144 12.15 -5.75 15.93
N MET A 145 11.28 -5.50 14.93
CA MET A 145 10.52 -6.55 14.27
C MET A 145 11.38 -7.45 13.37
N GLY A 146 12.47 -6.94 12.79
CA GLY A 146 13.39 -7.71 11.94
C GLY A 146 12.88 -8.11 10.54
N PHE A 147 11.64 -7.78 10.18
CA PHE A 147 11.08 -8.06 8.85
C PHE A 147 11.01 -6.83 7.92
N ILE A 148 11.28 -5.64 8.46
CA ILE A 148 11.23 -4.37 7.71
C ILE A 148 12.68 -3.89 7.51
N ILE A 149 13.07 -3.72 6.25
CA ILE A 149 14.45 -3.39 5.84
C ILE A 149 14.45 -2.01 5.18
N PHE A 150 15.38 -1.15 5.56
CA PHE A 150 15.53 0.19 4.98
C PHE A 150 16.68 0.24 3.97
N ASN A 151 16.33 0.36 2.69
CA ASN A 151 17.26 0.61 1.59
C ASN A 151 16.86 1.93 0.93
N VAL A 152 17.11 3.04 1.63
CA VAL A 152 16.76 4.38 1.16
C VAL A 152 17.95 5.06 0.46
N PRO A 153 17.71 5.95 -0.52
CA PRO A 153 18.77 6.71 -1.18
C PRO A 153 19.43 7.71 -0.23
N SER A 154 20.50 8.35 -0.68
CA SER A 154 21.14 9.46 0.04
C SER A 154 20.15 10.58 0.34
N ARG A 155 20.34 11.29 1.46
CA ARG A 155 19.58 12.49 1.80
C ARG A 155 19.67 13.51 0.65
N ASN A 156 18.55 14.20 0.38
CA ASN A 156 18.42 15.18 -0.71
C ASN A 156 18.66 14.61 -2.11
N ALA A 157 18.50 13.29 -2.30
CA ALA A 157 18.50 12.71 -3.64
C ALA A 157 17.39 13.34 -4.49
N LEU A 158 17.76 13.81 -5.68
CA LEU A 158 16.79 14.28 -6.68
C LEU A 158 15.84 13.14 -7.07
N ALA A 159 14.62 13.48 -7.49
CA ALA A 159 13.59 12.50 -7.86
C ALA A 159 14.11 11.42 -8.83
N GLY A 160 14.86 11.80 -9.86
CA GLY A 160 15.46 10.85 -10.80
C GLY A 160 16.44 9.87 -10.14
N ARG A 161 17.20 10.30 -9.12
CA ARG A 161 18.09 9.43 -8.35
C ARG A 161 17.32 8.48 -7.44
N VAL A 162 16.21 8.94 -6.86
CA VAL A 162 15.31 8.09 -6.06
C VAL A 162 14.75 6.95 -6.92
N VAL A 163 14.26 7.26 -8.12
CA VAL A 163 13.74 6.25 -9.06
C VAL A 163 14.83 5.27 -9.48
N GLN A 164 16.01 5.77 -9.87
CA GLN A 164 17.16 4.93 -10.24
C GLN A 164 17.58 3.99 -9.10
N HIS A 165 17.61 4.50 -7.86
CA HIS A 165 17.92 3.72 -6.67
C HIS A 165 16.91 2.60 -6.45
N ALA A 166 15.61 2.93 -6.40
CA ALA A 166 14.55 1.95 -6.20
C ALA A 166 14.53 0.86 -7.28
N VAL A 167 14.74 1.25 -8.54
CA VAL A 167 14.90 0.32 -9.67
C VAL A 167 16.05 -0.64 -9.43
N LYS A 168 17.23 -0.12 -9.09
CA LYS A 168 18.44 -0.91 -8.87
C LYS A 168 18.23 -1.92 -7.74
N GLU A 169 17.65 -1.51 -6.62
CA GLU A 169 17.40 -2.40 -5.48
C GLU A 169 16.43 -3.54 -5.85
N ILE A 170 15.35 -3.23 -6.57
CA ILE A 170 14.41 -4.26 -7.07
C ILE A 170 15.11 -5.21 -8.05
N ASP A 171 15.89 -4.69 -8.99
CA ASP A 171 16.61 -5.51 -9.98
C ASP A 171 17.61 -6.46 -9.30
N ILE A 172 18.31 -6.02 -8.25
CA ILE A 172 19.20 -6.87 -7.44
C ILE A 172 18.41 -8.02 -6.78
N ILE A 173 17.28 -7.72 -6.15
CA ILE A 173 16.44 -8.74 -5.49
C ILE A 173 15.92 -9.75 -6.52
N LEU A 174 15.42 -9.25 -7.65
CA LEU A 174 14.92 -10.08 -8.74
C LEU A 174 16.02 -10.94 -9.37
N ALA A 175 17.27 -10.47 -9.41
CA ALA A 175 18.38 -11.28 -9.90
C ALA A 175 18.72 -12.44 -8.94
N VAL A 176 18.62 -12.21 -7.63
CA VAL A 176 19.03 -13.17 -6.60
C VAL A 176 17.92 -14.18 -6.25
N GLN A 177 16.66 -13.76 -6.24
CA GLN A 177 15.56 -14.52 -5.62
C GLN A 177 14.53 -15.10 -6.59
N LYS A 178 14.81 -15.16 -7.89
CA LYS A 178 13.86 -15.75 -8.85
C LYS A 178 13.64 -17.25 -8.60
N PRO A 179 12.38 -17.74 -8.62
CA PRO A 179 11.12 -17.00 -8.78
C PRO A 179 10.66 -16.29 -7.49
N LEU A 180 10.26 -15.02 -7.60
CA LEU A 180 9.80 -14.20 -6.47
C LEU A 180 8.40 -13.59 -6.74
N ILE A 181 7.58 -13.55 -5.69
CA ILE A 181 6.35 -12.75 -5.61
C ILE A 181 6.69 -11.46 -4.86
N PHE A 182 6.40 -10.31 -5.47
CA PHE A 182 6.57 -9.01 -4.81
C PHE A 182 5.42 -8.08 -5.17
N LYS A 183 5.26 -7.03 -4.36
CA LYS A 183 4.34 -5.92 -4.61
C LYS A 183 5.02 -4.62 -4.27
N VAL A 184 4.67 -3.58 -5.01
CA VAL A 184 5.06 -2.21 -4.70
C VAL A 184 3.85 -1.50 -4.12
N GLY A 185 4.08 -0.72 -3.07
CA GLY A 185 3.04 0.11 -2.47
C GLY A 185 3.63 1.17 -1.56
N PHE A 186 2.86 2.21 -1.25
CA PHE A 186 3.21 3.18 -0.22
C PHE A 186 2.39 3.00 1.06
N THR A 187 2.91 3.55 2.16
CA THR A 187 2.24 3.54 3.47
C THR A 187 2.74 4.69 4.33
N HIS A 188 1.87 5.20 5.20
CA HIS A 188 2.24 6.20 6.20
C HIS A 188 3.02 5.59 7.37
N ASN A 189 2.79 4.30 7.67
CA ASN A 189 3.44 3.59 8.76
C ASN A 189 3.71 2.13 8.36
N PRO A 190 4.99 1.75 8.15
CA PRO A 190 5.36 0.40 7.73
C PRO A 190 5.09 -0.66 8.81
N VAL A 191 5.21 -0.30 10.09
CA VAL A 191 4.88 -1.18 11.23
C VAL A 191 3.41 -1.56 11.19
N TRP A 192 2.54 -0.54 11.07
CA TRP A 192 1.11 -0.75 10.97
C TRP A 192 0.77 -1.55 9.72
N ARG A 193 1.36 -1.25 8.56
CA ARG A 193 1.11 -2.01 7.31
C ARG A 193 1.51 -3.47 7.42
N TRP A 194 2.60 -3.78 8.11
CA TRP A 194 3.07 -5.16 8.28
C TRP A 194 2.21 -5.95 9.29
N SER A 195 1.86 -5.32 10.41
CA SER A 195 1.23 -5.95 11.57
C SER A 195 -0.30 -5.82 11.65
N ASN A 196 -0.93 -5.09 10.72
CA ASN A 196 -2.38 -4.89 10.72
C ASN A 196 -3.16 -6.22 10.84
N ARG A 197 -4.15 -6.27 11.73
CA ARG A 197 -4.89 -7.51 12.02
C ARG A 197 -5.70 -8.03 10.83
N LEU A 198 -6.27 -7.14 10.02
CA LEU A 198 -7.19 -7.48 8.94
C LEU A 198 -6.46 -7.72 7.61
N TYR A 199 -5.45 -6.90 7.30
CA TYR A 199 -4.74 -6.93 6.00
C TYR A 199 -3.21 -6.81 6.12
N GLY A 200 -2.67 -7.09 7.31
CA GLY A 200 -1.22 -7.06 7.56
C GLY A 200 -0.50 -8.18 6.82
N TYR A 201 0.70 -7.88 6.34
CA TYR A 201 1.49 -8.82 5.55
C TYR A 201 1.96 -10.02 6.37
N SER A 202 2.14 -9.85 7.69
CA SER A 202 2.50 -10.93 8.62
C SER A 202 1.50 -12.09 8.66
N LYS A 203 0.21 -11.81 8.42
CA LYS A 203 -0.88 -12.80 8.48
C LYS A 203 -1.48 -13.14 7.12
N ALA A 204 -0.96 -12.54 6.05
CA ALA A 204 -1.51 -12.75 4.72
C ALA A 204 -1.21 -14.16 4.20
N LYS A 205 -2.12 -14.69 3.35
CA LYS A 205 -2.05 -16.05 2.81
C LYS A 205 -0.77 -16.28 1.99
N GLU A 206 -0.23 -15.24 1.37
CA GLU A 206 0.98 -15.30 0.54
C GLU A 206 2.26 -15.50 1.35
N LYS A 207 2.21 -15.40 2.69
CA LYS A 207 3.36 -15.58 3.59
C LYS A 207 4.53 -14.65 3.26
N TRP A 208 4.25 -13.35 3.17
CA TRP A 208 5.26 -12.32 2.90
C TRP A 208 6.43 -12.42 3.89
N SER A 209 7.67 -12.47 3.36
CA SER A 209 8.85 -12.66 4.21
C SER A 209 9.43 -11.34 4.72
N HIS A 210 9.52 -10.31 3.85
CA HIS A 210 10.12 -9.02 4.21
C HIS A 210 9.38 -7.87 3.52
N MET A 211 9.45 -6.68 4.13
CA MET A 211 9.06 -5.41 3.54
C MET A 211 10.31 -4.55 3.39
N MET A 212 10.56 -4.04 2.18
CA MET A 212 11.68 -3.14 1.92
C MET A 212 11.18 -1.71 1.74
N ILE A 213 11.77 -0.78 2.49
CA ILE A 213 11.52 0.66 2.37
C ILE A 213 12.57 1.23 1.42
N LEU A 214 12.10 1.65 0.23
CA LEU A 214 12.95 2.16 -0.84
C LEU A 214 13.08 3.70 -0.82
N TYR A 215 12.11 4.39 -0.22
CA TYR A 215 12.08 5.84 -0.16
C TYR A 215 11.21 6.32 1.01
N ILE A 216 11.60 7.43 1.62
CA ILE A 216 10.87 8.09 2.71
C ILE A 216 10.80 9.57 2.37
N SER A 217 9.64 10.17 2.57
CA SER A 217 9.35 11.57 2.32
C SER A 217 8.37 12.08 3.36
N GLU A 218 8.44 13.37 3.68
CA GLU A 218 7.45 14.03 4.53
C GLU A 218 6.14 14.25 3.74
N GLU A 219 6.26 14.55 2.44
CA GLU A 219 5.12 14.67 1.53
C GLU A 219 4.72 13.32 0.94
N HIS A 220 3.42 13.09 0.80
CA HIS A 220 2.84 11.85 0.27
C HIS A 220 2.94 11.72 -1.25
N PHE A 221 3.05 12.84 -1.98
CA PHE A 221 3.13 12.84 -3.45
C PHE A 221 4.40 12.15 -3.97
N GLY A 222 5.55 12.35 -3.31
CA GLY A 222 6.82 11.72 -3.70
C GLY A 222 6.74 10.19 -3.72
N PRO A 223 6.39 9.53 -2.60
CA PRO A 223 6.19 8.09 -2.54
C PRO A 223 5.11 7.57 -3.51
N ALA A 224 4.02 8.31 -3.71
CA ALA A 224 2.97 7.93 -4.66
C ALA A 224 3.47 7.97 -6.12
N MET A 225 4.23 9.00 -6.50
CA MET A 225 4.85 9.09 -7.82
C MET A 225 5.89 7.97 -8.04
N LEU A 226 6.69 7.65 -7.02
CA LEU A 226 7.63 6.55 -7.08
C LEU A 226 6.91 5.21 -7.24
N GLU A 227 5.84 4.97 -6.48
CA GLU A 227 4.99 3.79 -6.62
C GLU A 227 4.49 3.67 -8.06
N ALA A 228 3.88 4.71 -8.62
CA ALA A 228 3.37 4.71 -9.98
C ALA A 228 4.46 4.35 -11.02
N ALA A 229 5.65 4.96 -10.91
CA ALA A 229 6.78 4.68 -11.81
C ALA A 229 7.26 3.22 -11.72
N LEU A 230 7.27 2.64 -10.52
CA LEU A 230 7.66 1.25 -10.31
C LEU A 230 6.58 0.26 -10.79
N ILE A 231 5.31 0.58 -10.58
CA ILE A 231 4.17 -0.19 -11.13
C ILE A 231 4.24 -0.18 -12.65
N GLU A 232 4.47 0.97 -13.28
CA GLU A 232 4.60 1.08 -14.73
C GLU A 232 5.74 0.20 -15.25
N LYS A 233 6.91 0.26 -14.61
CA LYS A 233 8.09 -0.50 -15.05
C LYS A 233 7.95 -2.02 -14.89
N TYR A 234 7.47 -2.48 -13.74
CA TYR A 234 7.43 -3.91 -13.40
C TYR A 234 6.04 -4.55 -13.58
N SER A 235 5.04 -3.73 -13.96
CA SER A 235 3.65 -4.10 -14.17
C SER A 235 2.96 -4.74 -12.95
N SER A 236 3.53 -4.62 -11.74
CA SER A 236 3.02 -5.13 -10.46
C SER A 236 2.30 -6.48 -10.52
N TYR A 237 2.81 -7.43 -11.31
CA TYR A 237 2.24 -8.77 -11.34
C TYR A 237 2.74 -9.58 -10.14
N LEU A 238 1.81 -10.27 -9.47
CA LEU A 238 2.10 -11.23 -8.39
C LEU A 238 2.97 -12.42 -8.84
N VAL A 239 3.24 -12.56 -10.13
CA VAL A 239 4.13 -13.59 -10.67
C VAL A 239 5.05 -12.90 -11.65
N CYS A 240 6.35 -12.87 -11.35
CA CYS A 240 7.36 -12.55 -12.36
C CYS A 240 7.27 -13.61 -13.46
N LYS A 241 6.50 -13.33 -14.52
CA LYS A 241 6.58 -14.13 -15.73
C LYS A 241 8.00 -13.94 -16.24
N THR A 242 8.78 -15.03 -16.26
CA THR A 242 9.97 -15.12 -17.10
C THR A 242 9.54 -14.72 -18.50
N ARG A 243 9.73 -13.44 -18.87
CA ARG A 243 9.70 -13.02 -20.27
C ARG A 243 10.85 -13.77 -20.91
N SER A 244 10.54 -14.90 -21.53
CA SER A 244 11.43 -15.56 -22.46
C SER A 244 11.71 -14.52 -23.55
N PHE A 245 12.85 -13.85 -23.46
CA PHE A 245 13.40 -13.06 -24.55
C PHE A 245 13.81 -14.06 -25.62
N TYR A 246 12.85 -14.48 -26.45
CA TYR A 246 13.13 -14.93 -27.80
C TYR A 246 13.03 -13.69 -28.68
N ARG A 247 14.17 -13.04 -28.90
CA ARG A 247 14.42 -12.17 -30.04
C ARG A 247 15.83 -12.42 -30.50
#